data_AF-A0A366X480-F1
#
_entry.id   AF-A0A366X480-F1
#
_cell.length_a   1.000
_cell.length_b   1.000
_cell.length_c   1.000
_cell.angle_alpha   90.00
_cell.angle_beta   90.00
_cell.angle_gamma   90.00
#
_symmetry.space_group_name_H-M   'P 1'
#
loop_
_entity.id
_entity.type
_entity.pdbx_description
1 polymer ?
#
loop_
_entity_poly.entity_id
_entity_poly.type
_entity_poly.pdbx_seq_one_letter_code
_entity_poly.pdbx_strand_id
1 'polypeptide(L)'
;MQDTLGWIKNGVRLQDGSALADWELIYQDDRWRWQYDTHELTFGIYHHDGQYWKLYQVRFVAQGASQYSYSFGGQACRMVQVEYTKRARSTHSHMLMDKGQVQWIRTYEYDPEIMKVVRHGDESEKYGAPFTEIEDQRAA
;
A
#
# COMPACT_ATOMS: atom_id res chain seq x y z
N MET A 1 2.18 18.34 5.21
CA MET A 1 2.45 17.11 4.45
C MET A 1 3.23 16.18 5.37
N GLN A 2 2.55 15.63 6.37
CA GLN A 2 3.06 14.61 7.28
C GLN A 2 2.23 13.36 7.02
N ASP A 3 2.90 12.21 6.99
CA ASP A 3 2.39 10.87 7.30
C ASP A 3 2.92 9.85 6.31
N THR A 4 4.21 9.57 6.50
CA THR A 4 4.85 8.41 5.90
C THR A 4 5.68 7.75 7.00
N LEU A 5 5.18 6.63 7.51
CA LEU A 5 5.88 5.82 8.52
C LEU A 5 7.13 5.22 7.86
N GLY A 6 8.32 5.54 8.40
CA GLY A 6 9.62 4.93 8.06
C GLY A 6 10.03 3.77 9.00
N TRP A 7 11.01 2.94 8.59
CA TRP A 7 11.27 1.59 9.18
C TRP A 7 12.76 1.25 9.41
N ILE A 8 13.11 0.55 10.51
CA ILE A 8 14.38 -0.22 10.74
C ILE A 8 14.13 -1.46 11.64
N LYS A 9 14.87 -2.59 11.44
CA LYS A 9 14.56 -3.98 11.92
C LYS A 9 15.13 -4.42 13.30
N ASN A 10 14.46 -5.41 13.95
CA ASN A 10 14.70 -6.20 15.20
C ASN A 10 13.90 -5.76 16.46
N GLY A 11 12.62 -6.16 16.59
CA GLY A 11 11.71 -5.64 17.63
C GLY A 11 10.99 -4.36 17.18
N VAL A 12 10.59 -4.36 15.90
CA VAL A 12 10.38 -3.17 15.08
C VAL A 12 9.17 -2.39 15.52
N ARG A 13 9.45 -1.22 16.08
CA ARG A 13 8.48 -0.16 16.24
C ARG A 13 8.43 0.66 14.95
N LEU A 14 7.23 0.95 14.49
CA LEU A 14 6.99 1.92 13.43
C LEU A 14 7.32 3.32 13.98
N GLN A 15 7.46 4.31 13.10
CA GLN A 15 7.69 5.69 13.55
C GLN A 15 6.57 6.22 14.46
N ASP A 16 5.35 5.71 14.34
CA ASP A 16 4.24 6.01 15.25
C ASP A 16 4.32 5.26 16.59
N GLY A 17 5.29 4.37 16.76
CA GLY A 17 5.52 3.59 17.97
C GLY A 17 4.83 2.21 18.01
N SER A 18 3.96 1.89 17.05
CA SER A 18 3.27 0.57 16.98
C SER A 18 4.23 -0.56 16.61
N ALA A 19 3.95 -1.81 16.98
CA ALA A 19 4.75 -2.96 16.56
C ALA A 19 4.12 -3.63 15.34
N LEU A 20 4.93 -4.12 14.40
CA LEU A 20 4.41 -4.85 13.22
C LEU A 20 3.58 -6.10 13.62
N ALA A 21 3.86 -6.70 14.78
CA ALA A 21 3.07 -7.82 15.30
C ALA A 21 1.62 -7.43 15.62
N ASP A 22 1.34 -6.14 15.79
CA ASP A 22 0.00 -5.59 16.03
C ASP A 22 -0.76 -5.35 14.71
N TRP A 23 -0.16 -5.66 13.56
CA TRP A 23 -0.72 -5.43 12.23
C TRP A 23 -1.11 -6.77 11.59
N GLU A 24 -2.35 -6.88 11.11
CA GLU A 24 -2.88 -8.09 10.50
C GLU A 24 -2.60 -8.10 8.99
N LEU A 25 -1.90 -9.10 8.47
CA LEU A 25 -1.69 -9.24 7.02
C LEU A 25 -2.98 -9.71 6.33
N ILE A 26 -3.51 -8.90 5.41
CA ILE A 26 -4.77 -9.16 4.69
C ILE A 26 -4.54 -9.64 3.26
N TYR A 27 -3.48 -9.17 2.62
CA TYR A 27 -3.15 -9.53 1.24
C TYR A 27 -1.64 -9.45 1.04
N GLN A 28 -1.08 -10.41 0.30
CA GLN A 28 0.31 -10.40 -0.09
C GLN A 28 0.41 -10.65 -1.59
N ASP A 29 1.18 -9.81 -2.27
CA ASP A 29 1.46 -9.99 -3.68
C ASP A 29 2.91 -10.43 -3.90
N ASP A 30 3.11 -11.74 -4.01
CA ASP A 30 4.43 -12.32 -4.27
C ASP A 30 4.87 -12.22 -5.74
N ARG A 31 4.00 -11.72 -6.62
CA ARG A 31 4.28 -11.58 -8.06
C ARG A 31 5.08 -10.33 -8.35
N TRP A 32 4.90 -9.27 -7.57
CA TRP A 32 5.68 -8.05 -7.68
C TRP A 32 6.98 -8.21 -6.92
N ARG A 33 8.00 -8.71 -7.62
CA ARG A 33 9.39 -8.73 -7.17
C ARG A 33 10.13 -7.66 -7.96
N TRP A 34 10.31 -6.47 -7.37
CA TRP A 34 11.23 -5.53 -7.98
C TRP A 34 12.64 -5.93 -7.57
N GLN A 35 13.38 -6.53 -8.50
CA GLN A 35 14.78 -6.89 -8.28
C GLN A 35 15.68 -5.78 -8.81
N TYR A 36 16.48 -5.17 -7.94
CA TYR A 36 17.54 -4.25 -8.33
C TYR A 36 18.85 -4.71 -7.69
N ASP A 37 19.80 -5.11 -8.52
CA ASP A 37 21.14 -5.56 -8.12
C ASP A 37 21.08 -6.71 -7.09
N THR A 38 21.23 -6.40 -5.81
CA THR A 38 21.23 -7.35 -4.68
C THR A 38 19.93 -7.41 -3.88
N HIS A 39 18.91 -6.61 -4.25
CA HIS A 39 17.67 -6.41 -3.49
C HIS A 39 16.44 -6.90 -4.25
N GLU A 40 15.49 -7.52 -3.56
CA GLU A 40 14.14 -7.86 -4.02
C GLU A 40 13.11 -7.15 -3.14
N LEU A 41 12.21 -6.39 -3.75
CA LEU A 41 11.10 -5.73 -3.06
C LEU A 41 9.80 -6.50 -3.30
N THR A 42 9.09 -6.82 -2.21
CA THR A 42 7.71 -7.34 -2.20
C THR A 42 6.82 -6.37 -1.42
N PHE A 43 5.51 -6.51 -1.53
CA PHE A 43 4.59 -5.73 -0.69
C PHE A 43 3.41 -6.56 -0.20
N GLY A 44 2.87 -6.14 0.95
CA GLY A 44 1.62 -6.65 1.51
C GLY A 44 0.69 -5.52 1.90
N ILE A 45 -0.59 -5.85 2.04
CA ILE A 45 -1.63 -4.99 2.61
C ILE A 45 -1.93 -5.50 4.01
N TYR A 46 -1.78 -4.61 4.98
CA TYR A 46 -1.96 -4.89 6.39
C TYR A 46 -3.13 -4.07 6.93
N HIS A 47 -3.88 -4.63 7.88
CA HIS A 47 -4.90 -3.95 8.63
C HIS A 47 -4.37 -3.58 10.01
N HIS A 48 -4.45 -2.30 10.37
CA HIS A 48 -4.03 -1.78 11.68
C HIS A 48 -4.73 -0.46 11.99
N ASP A 49 -5.16 -0.32 13.25
CA ASP A 49 -5.93 0.82 13.78
C ASP A 49 -7.09 1.24 12.86
N GLY A 50 -7.86 0.24 12.41
CA GLY A 50 -9.02 0.44 11.53
C GLY A 50 -8.67 0.78 10.07
N GLN A 51 -7.39 0.82 9.70
CA GLN A 51 -6.94 1.23 8.36
C GLN A 51 -6.23 0.11 7.61
N TYR A 52 -6.24 0.20 6.28
CA TYR A 52 -5.45 -0.67 5.41
C TYR A 52 -4.18 0.06 4.93
N TRP A 53 -3.05 -0.64 4.97
CA TRP A 53 -1.74 -0.06 4.70
C TRP A 53 -0.91 -0.95 3.80
N LYS A 54 -0.25 -0.36 2.80
CA LYS A 54 0.76 -1.05 2.00
C LYS A 54 2.12 -0.93 2.67
N LEU A 55 2.71 -2.07 2.99
CA LEU A 55 4.06 -2.16 3.54
C LEU A 55 4.98 -2.86 2.53
N TYR A 56 6.16 -2.29 2.28
CA TYR A 56 7.15 -2.93 1.43
C TYR A 56 8.17 -3.71 2.25
N GLN A 57 8.40 -4.95 1.83
CA GLN A 57 9.42 -5.83 2.38
C GLN A 57 10.56 -5.96 1.37
N VAL A 58 11.75 -5.53 1.77
CA VAL A 58 13.00 -5.66 1.03
C VAL A 58 13.71 -6.93 1.49
N ARG A 59 14.15 -7.76 0.56
CA ARG A 59 15.09 -8.87 0.78
C ARG A 59 16.40 -8.52 0.08
N PHE A 60 17.55 -8.71 0.71
CA PHE A 60 18.84 -8.46 0.06
C PHE A 60 19.94 -9.43 0.52
N VAL A 61 20.96 -9.62 -0.32
CA VAL A 61 22.15 -10.40 0.02
C VAL A 61 23.32 -9.44 0.19
N ALA A 62 23.84 -9.32 1.41
CA ALA A 62 25.04 -8.53 1.65
C ALA A 62 26.26 -9.19 0.97
N GLN A 63 27.21 -8.37 0.51
CA GLN A 63 28.44 -8.88 -0.10
C GLN A 63 29.18 -9.83 0.86
N GLY A 64 29.41 -11.06 0.43
CA GLY A 64 30.06 -12.10 1.25
C GLY A 64 29.13 -12.91 2.17
N ALA A 65 27.82 -12.62 2.18
CA ALA A 65 26.86 -13.41 2.94
C ALA A 65 26.38 -14.65 2.16
N SER A 66 26.16 -15.76 2.88
CA SER A 66 25.55 -16.98 2.35
C SER A 66 24.02 -17.05 2.55
N GLN A 67 23.43 -16.04 3.20
CA GLN A 67 22.01 -15.99 3.55
C GLN A 67 21.39 -14.64 3.19
N TYR A 68 20.08 -14.67 2.90
CA TYR A 68 19.28 -13.46 2.70
C TYR A 68 19.06 -12.71 4.01
N SER A 69 19.22 -11.40 3.96
CA SER A 69 18.71 -10.46 4.96
C SER A 69 17.37 -9.90 4.50
N TYR A 70 16.48 -9.61 5.44
CA TYR A 70 15.18 -9.00 5.17
C TYR A 70 15.12 -7.67 5.93
N SER A 71 14.59 -6.63 5.32
CA SER A 71 14.25 -5.35 5.95
C SER A 71 12.86 -4.91 5.46
N PHE A 72 12.22 -4.03 6.20
CA PHE A 72 11.13 -3.21 5.64
C PHE A 72 11.75 -1.91 5.13
N GLY A 73 11.20 -1.35 4.07
CA GLY A 73 11.73 -0.13 3.45
C GLY A 73 10.61 0.67 2.80
N GLY A 74 10.85 1.94 2.54
CA GLY A 74 9.85 2.81 1.90
C GLY A 74 8.83 3.40 2.88
N GLN A 75 7.84 4.08 2.30
CA GLN A 75 6.80 4.78 3.04
C GLN A 75 5.53 3.91 3.10
N ALA A 76 4.92 3.81 4.30
CA ALA A 76 3.59 3.22 4.42
C ALA A 76 2.58 4.09 3.66
N CYS A 77 1.76 3.47 2.81
CA CYS A 77 0.68 4.16 2.12
C CYS A 77 -0.66 3.63 2.63
N ARG A 78 -1.59 4.53 2.94
CA ARG A 78 -2.98 4.15 3.22
C ARG A 78 -3.65 3.66 1.93
N MET A 79 -4.38 2.55 2.02
CA MET A 79 -4.88 1.81 0.87
C MET A 79 -6.40 1.63 0.92
N VAL A 80 -6.98 1.49 -0.26
CA VAL A 80 -8.39 1.14 -0.49
C VAL A 80 -8.46 0.07 -1.58
N GLN A 81 -9.38 -0.88 -1.44
CA GLN A 81 -9.66 -1.88 -2.46
C GLN A 81 -10.78 -1.38 -3.36
N VAL A 82 -10.55 -1.40 -4.66
CA VAL A 82 -11.48 -0.90 -5.67
C VAL A 82 -11.76 -1.97 -6.72
N GLU A 83 -12.93 -1.90 -7.34
CA GLU A 83 -13.30 -2.68 -8.51
C GLU A 83 -13.48 -1.73 -9.72
N TYR A 84 -12.90 -2.09 -10.85
CA TYR A 84 -13.02 -1.33 -12.09
C TYR A 84 -14.42 -1.49 -12.70
N THR A 85 -15.13 -0.37 -12.93
CA THR A 85 -16.50 -0.37 -13.45
C THR A 85 -16.56 -0.47 -14.98
N LYS A 86 -15.45 -0.13 -15.65
CA LYS A 86 -15.24 -0.21 -17.09
C LYS A 86 -13.76 -0.49 -17.38
N ARG A 87 -13.44 -0.89 -18.62
CA ARG A 87 -12.05 -1.08 -19.04
C ARG A 87 -11.32 0.27 -19.02
N ALA A 88 -10.28 0.39 -18.20
CA ALA A 88 -9.56 1.65 -17.99
C ALA A 88 -8.12 1.40 -17.56
N ARG A 89 -7.26 2.40 -17.72
CA ARG A 89 -5.90 2.35 -17.18
C ARG A 89 -5.95 2.62 -15.68
N SER A 90 -5.27 1.78 -14.89
CA SER A 90 -5.15 1.97 -13.45
C SER A 90 -4.40 3.27 -13.12
N THR A 91 -4.94 4.07 -12.22
CA THR A 91 -4.27 5.24 -11.61
C THR A 91 -3.12 4.83 -10.70
N HIS A 92 -3.10 3.58 -10.20
CA HIS A 92 -2.07 3.06 -9.31
C HIS A 92 -0.93 2.34 -10.04
N SER A 93 -1.25 1.34 -10.87
CA SER A 93 -0.25 0.49 -11.53
C SER A 93 0.00 0.85 -12.98
N HIS A 94 -0.78 1.78 -13.55
CA HIS A 94 -0.80 2.10 -14.98
C HIS A 94 -1.10 0.91 -15.91
N MET A 95 -1.47 -0.26 -15.37
CA MET A 95 -1.90 -1.40 -16.16
C MET A 95 -3.28 -1.15 -16.76
N LEU A 96 -3.56 -1.78 -17.90
CA LEU A 96 -4.91 -1.78 -18.46
C LEU A 96 -5.75 -2.82 -17.71
N MET A 97 -6.78 -2.36 -17.02
CA MET A 97 -7.67 -3.17 -16.19
C MET A 97 -8.99 -3.40 -16.91
N ASP A 98 -9.53 -4.61 -16.79
CA ASP A 98 -10.84 -4.98 -17.32
C ASP A 98 -11.94 -4.73 -16.28
N LYS A 99 -13.19 -4.58 -16.75
CA LYS A 99 -14.36 -4.42 -15.87
C LYS A 99 -14.47 -5.61 -14.91
N GLY A 100 -14.71 -5.33 -13.63
CA GLY A 100 -14.83 -6.32 -12.56
C GLY A 100 -13.50 -6.75 -11.96
N GLN A 101 -12.35 -6.32 -12.51
CA GLN A 101 -11.07 -6.55 -11.85
C GLN A 101 -10.94 -5.71 -10.58
N VAL A 102 -10.28 -6.26 -9.57
CA VAL A 102 -10.09 -5.63 -8.26
C VAL A 102 -8.63 -5.28 -8.05
N GLN A 103 -8.35 -4.15 -7.42
CA GLN A 103 -7.01 -3.70 -7.10
C GLN A 103 -6.97 -2.96 -5.76
N TRP A 104 -5.87 -3.11 -5.02
CA TRP A 104 -5.54 -2.21 -3.92
C TRP A 104 -4.78 -1.00 -4.47
N ILE A 105 -5.30 0.19 -4.20
CA ILE A 105 -4.72 1.48 -4.62
C ILE A 105 -4.53 2.39 -3.41
N ARG A 106 -3.71 3.43 -3.55
CA ARG A 106 -3.59 4.46 -2.51
C ARG A 106 -4.90 5.26 -2.46
N THR A 107 -5.32 5.68 -1.27
CA THR A 107 -6.63 6.34 -1.10
C THR A 107 -6.82 7.56 -2.02
N TYR A 108 -5.77 8.33 -2.27
CA TYR A 108 -5.78 9.51 -3.15
C TYR A 108 -5.71 9.19 -4.65
N GLU A 109 -5.64 7.92 -5.04
CA GLU A 109 -5.65 7.49 -6.46
C GLU A 109 -7.03 7.03 -6.92
N TYR A 110 -8.04 7.08 -6.03
CA TYR A 110 -9.40 6.68 -6.37
C TYR A 110 -9.99 7.61 -7.43
N ASP A 111 -10.57 7.01 -8.47
CA ASP A 111 -11.26 7.72 -9.55
C ASP A 111 -12.68 7.16 -9.71
N PRO A 112 -13.74 7.89 -9.27
CA PRO A 112 -15.11 7.41 -9.34
C PRO A 112 -15.63 7.23 -10.77
N GLU A 113 -15.02 7.85 -11.78
CA GLU A 113 -15.45 7.67 -13.18
C GLU A 113 -15.15 6.25 -13.70
N ILE A 114 -14.18 5.55 -13.10
CA ILE A 114 -13.69 4.22 -13.54
C ILE A 114 -13.69 3.16 -12.43
N MET A 115 -13.91 3.53 -11.17
CA MET A 115 -13.78 2.64 -10.01
C MET A 115 -14.94 2.79 -9.02
N LYS A 116 -15.29 1.69 -8.36
CA LYS A 116 -16.10 1.69 -7.13
C LYS A 116 -15.29 1.12 -5.98
N VAL A 117 -15.49 1.62 -4.77
CA VAL A 117 -14.84 1.09 -3.57
C VAL A 117 -15.49 -0.24 -3.18
N VAL A 118 -14.64 -1.25 -2.92
CA VAL A 118 -15.04 -2.58 -2.43
C VAL A 118 -14.73 -2.70 -0.94
N ARG A 119 -13.59 -2.16 -0.50
CA ARG A 119 -13.14 -2.24 0.89
C ARG A 119 -12.32 -1.00 1.25
N HIS A 120 -12.63 -0.40 2.39
CA HIS A 120 -11.91 0.77 2.93
C HIS A 120 -11.76 0.63 4.45
N GLY A 121 -10.79 1.36 5.01
CA GLY A 121 -10.64 1.49 6.46
C GLY A 121 -11.61 2.52 7.05
N ASP A 122 -11.56 2.71 8.35
CA ASP A 122 -12.44 3.61 9.09
C ASP A 122 -12.31 5.07 8.62
N GLU A 123 -13.40 5.82 8.67
CA GLU A 123 -13.38 7.27 8.44
C GLU A 123 -12.88 7.96 9.71
N SER A 124 -11.55 8.07 9.83
CA SER A 124 -10.89 8.74 10.94
C SER A 124 -10.05 9.91 10.44
N GLU A 125 -10.33 11.11 10.96
CA GLU A 125 -9.58 12.34 10.66
C GLU A 125 -8.10 12.24 11.06
N LYS A 126 -7.77 11.32 12.00
CA LYS A 126 -6.40 11.01 12.42
C LYS A 126 -5.49 10.62 11.25
N TYR A 127 -6.05 9.97 10.22
CA TYR A 127 -5.30 9.33 9.13
C TYR A 127 -5.40 10.09 7.80
N GLY A 128 -5.65 11.39 7.87
CA GLY A 128 -5.84 12.27 6.72
C GLY A 128 -7.23 12.13 6.09
N ALA A 129 -7.43 12.87 4.99
CA ALA A 129 -8.72 12.89 4.29
C ALA A 129 -9.16 11.46 3.91
N PRO A 130 -10.45 11.11 4.11
CA PRO A 130 -10.99 9.81 3.72
C PRO A 130 -10.88 9.63 2.19
N PHE A 131 -11.22 8.44 1.70
CA PHE A 131 -11.58 8.29 0.29
C PHE A 131 -12.87 9.12 0.07
N THR A 132 -12.75 10.43 -0.10
CA THR A 132 -13.91 11.19 -0.58
C THR A 132 -14.16 10.73 -2.00
N GLU A 133 -15.39 10.33 -2.32
CA GLU A 133 -15.87 10.50 -3.70
C GLU A 133 -15.37 11.88 -4.14
N ILE A 134 -14.50 11.93 -5.15
CA ILE A 134 -13.98 13.19 -5.65
C ILE A 134 -15.12 13.86 -6.40
N GLU A 135 -16.12 14.37 -5.67
CA GLU A 135 -16.93 15.47 -6.16
C GLU A 135 -16.03 16.71 -6.11
N ASP A 136 -15.58 17.11 -7.29
CA ASP A 136 -14.97 18.41 -7.60
C ASP A 136 -13.58 18.74 -7.04
N GLN A 137 -12.55 18.01 -7.50
CA GLN A 137 -11.23 18.63 -7.72
C GLN A 137 -11.08 19.25 -9.13
N ARG A 138 -12.18 19.44 -9.88
CA ARG A 138 -12.17 20.17 -11.17
C ARG A 138 -12.49 21.66 -11.04
N ALA A 139 -12.61 22.20 -9.82
CA ALA A 139 -12.82 23.62 -9.57
C ALA A 139 -11.65 24.24 -8.76
N ALA A 140 -10.44 24.26 -9.35
CA ALA A 140 -9.34 25.14 -8.94
C ALA A 140 -8.44 25.46 -10.13
#